data_AF-A0A2E4WBW9-F1
#
_entry.id   AF-A0A2E4WBW9-F1
#
_cell.length_a   1.000
_cell.length_b   1.000
_cell.length_c   1.000
_cell.angle_alpha   90.00
_cell.angle_beta   90.00
_cell.angle_gamma   90.00
#
_symmetry.space_group_name_H-M   'P 1'
#
loop_
_entity.id
_entity.type
_entity.pdbx_description
1 polymer ?
#
loop_
_entity_poly.entity_id
_entity_poly.type
_entity_poly.pdbx_seq_one_letter_code
_entity_poly.pdbx_strand_id
1 'polypeptide(L)'
;MAKINTTLLHKGVSQYTGNPINVFLTESSTNTKTGNIPQVNFLPEVKPTDALKTGQDADVCGNCPLRPFLFNPETHDAPCYVLCGFAPNAIHRAKNKPLNDYSKLYDVIRIGAYGDGASCEKQALIKIVKLAKKVLNYTHAWSIKKFNFLKAFSMASVHSIEEKIKANSLGFRTFRTIKFACSKLEANEIVCPNFVDNSIQCKTCKLCCGNQIKAKIDIVIPSH
;
A
#
# COMPACT_ATOMS: atom_id res chain seq x y z
N MET A 1 -12.64 -14.74 17.96
CA MET A 1 -11.86 -14.22 16.81
C MET A 1 -10.49 -14.88 16.83
N ALA A 2 -10.05 -15.49 15.74
CA ALA A 2 -8.69 -16.05 15.65
C ALA A 2 -7.67 -14.94 15.93
N LYS A 3 -6.68 -15.24 16.78
CA LYS A 3 -5.62 -14.29 17.14
C LYS A 3 -4.80 -14.01 15.88
N ILE A 4 -4.81 -12.76 15.39
CA ILE A 4 -3.93 -12.37 14.29
C ILE A 4 -2.50 -12.49 14.80
N ASN A 5 -1.68 -13.30 14.13
CA ASN A 5 -0.27 -13.43 14.45
C ASN A 5 0.48 -12.31 13.73
N THR A 6 0.88 -11.30 14.49
CA THR A 6 1.57 -10.11 13.98
C THR A 6 2.88 -9.87 14.70
N THR A 7 3.84 -9.37 13.94
CA THR A 7 5.18 -9.03 14.43
C THR A 7 5.43 -7.55 14.20
N LEU A 8 5.96 -6.88 15.23
CA LEU A 8 6.35 -5.48 15.14
C LEU A 8 7.71 -5.39 14.43
N LEU A 9 7.74 -4.81 13.24
CA LEU A 9 8.96 -4.63 12.45
C LEU A 9 9.73 -3.37 12.87
N HIS A 10 9.02 -2.27 13.11
CA HIS A 10 9.66 -0.99 13.39
C HIS A 10 8.76 -0.06 14.23
N LYS A 11 9.38 0.73 15.10
CA LYS A 11 8.80 1.87 15.79
C LYS A 11 9.63 3.09 15.42
N GLY A 12 8.98 4.16 15.01
CA GLY A 12 9.66 5.39 14.59
C GLY A 12 8.67 6.53 14.43
N VAL A 13 9.10 7.56 13.72
CA VAL A 13 8.27 8.74 13.45
C VAL A 13 7.82 8.80 12.00
N SER A 14 6.61 9.29 11.79
CA SER A 14 6.03 9.53 10.48
C SER A 14 6.90 10.49 9.69
N GLN A 15 7.30 10.10 8.49
CA GLN A 15 7.98 11.02 7.57
C GLN A 15 7.02 12.04 6.95
N TYR A 16 5.72 11.95 7.20
CA TYR A 16 4.73 12.96 6.83
C TYR A 16 4.57 14.02 7.91
N THR A 17 4.37 13.62 9.16
CA THR A 17 3.93 14.50 10.25
C THR A 17 4.90 14.62 11.42
N GLY A 18 5.87 13.71 11.55
CA GLY A 18 6.76 13.60 12.72
C GLY A 18 6.16 12.85 13.91
N ASN A 19 4.87 12.48 13.86
CA ASN A 19 4.21 11.76 14.94
C ASN A 19 4.61 10.27 15.00
N PRO A 20 4.50 9.61 16.17
CA PRO A 20 4.84 8.19 16.29
C PRO A 20 4.00 7.27 15.40
N ILE A 21 4.67 6.32 14.73
CA ILE A 21 4.04 5.25 13.95
C ILE A 21 4.67 3.90 14.26
N ASN A 22 3.92 2.84 13.98
CA ASN A 22 4.35 1.46 14.17
C ASN A 22 4.15 0.67 12.87
N VAL A 23 5.12 -0.18 12.52
CA VAL A 23 5.08 -1.02 11.32
C VAL A 23 4.97 -2.48 11.72
N PHE A 24 3.98 -3.18 11.18
CA PHE A 24 3.68 -4.56 11.53
C PHE A 24 3.68 -5.47 10.31
N LEU A 25 4.10 -6.71 10.51
CA LEU A 25 3.98 -7.80 9.55
C LEU A 25 2.94 -8.81 10.04
N THR A 26 1.96 -9.12 9.20
CA THR A 26 1.07 -10.28 9.36
C THR A 26 1.53 -11.36 8.40
N GLU A 27 2.03 -12.48 8.91
CA GLU A 27 2.68 -13.50 8.06
C GLU A 27 1.72 -14.24 7.15
N SER A 28 0.47 -14.44 7.59
CA SER A 28 -0.54 -15.19 6.86
C SER A 28 -1.74 -14.33 6.48
N SER A 29 -2.35 -14.64 5.35
CA SER A 29 -3.54 -13.95 4.86
C SER A 29 -4.52 -14.94 4.24
N THR A 30 -5.81 -14.74 4.51
CA THR A 30 -6.93 -15.44 3.87
C THR A 30 -7.51 -14.65 2.69
N ASN A 31 -6.87 -13.55 2.29
CA ASN A 31 -7.32 -12.73 1.18
C ASN A 31 -7.13 -13.49 -0.14
N THR A 32 -8.25 -13.86 -0.78
CA THR A 32 -8.28 -14.67 -2.00
C THR A 32 -7.64 -13.97 -3.20
N LYS A 33 -7.74 -12.64 -3.29
CA LYS A 33 -7.11 -11.83 -4.36
C LYS A 33 -5.59 -11.85 -4.27
N THR A 34 -5.05 -11.62 -3.08
CA THR A 34 -3.59 -11.63 -2.92
C THR A 34 -3.02 -13.04 -2.85
N GLY A 35 -3.81 -14.00 -2.37
CA GLY A 35 -3.33 -15.28 -1.86
C GLY A 35 -2.66 -15.11 -0.49
N ASN A 36 -2.16 -16.23 0.05
CA ASN A 36 -1.44 -16.27 1.31
C ASN A 36 -0.03 -15.69 1.16
N ILE A 37 0.08 -14.36 1.18
CA ILE A 37 1.33 -13.61 1.22
C ILE A 37 1.36 -12.71 2.45
N PRO A 38 2.53 -12.51 3.08
CA PRO A 38 2.64 -11.61 4.22
C PRO A 38 2.25 -10.17 3.87
N GLN A 39 1.63 -9.50 4.83
CA GLN A 39 1.08 -8.15 4.69
C GLN A 39 1.76 -7.20 5.69
N VAL A 40 2.34 -6.11 5.19
CA VAL A 40 2.91 -5.05 6.02
C VAL A 40 1.88 -3.93 6.18
N ASN A 41 1.64 -3.53 7.43
CA ASN A 41 0.72 -2.46 7.82
C ASN A 41 1.48 -1.36 8.57
N PHE A 42 1.20 -0.11 8.23
CA PHE A 42 1.68 1.08 8.94
C PHE A 42 0.51 1.61 9.77
N LEU A 43 0.68 1.69 11.09
CA LEU A 43 -0.34 2.15 12.01
C LEU A 43 0.10 3.41 12.74
N PRO A 44 -0.79 4.42 12.88
CA PRO A 44 -0.56 5.50 13.82
C PRO A 44 -0.60 4.94 15.26
N GLU A 45 -0.18 5.75 16.22
CA GLU A 45 -0.29 5.39 17.65
C GLU A 45 -1.75 5.29 18.10
N VAL A 46 -2.61 6.18 17.59
CA VAL A 46 -4.06 6.12 17.82
C VAL A 46 -4.69 4.94 17.08
N LYS A 47 -5.80 4.43 17.63
CA LYS A 47 -6.54 3.33 17.01
C LYS A 47 -6.96 3.70 15.58
N PRO A 48 -6.73 2.87 14.56
CA PRO A 48 -6.94 3.23 13.16
C PRO A 48 -8.31 3.80 12.82
N THR A 49 -9.41 3.22 13.32
CA THR A 49 -10.75 3.79 13.09
C THR A 49 -10.96 5.17 13.68
N ASP A 50 -10.26 5.49 14.76
CA ASP A 50 -10.37 6.78 15.45
C ASP A 50 -9.48 7.80 14.73
N ALA A 51 -8.32 7.34 14.22
CA ALA A 51 -7.45 8.11 13.34
C ALA A 51 -8.17 8.59 12.07
N LEU A 52 -8.94 7.71 11.42
CA LEU A 52 -9.72 8.05 10.21
C LEU A 52 -10.79 9.13 10.49
N LYS A 53 -11.40 9.12 11.68
CA LYS A 53 -12.43 10.11 12.06
C LYS A 53 -11.84 11.47 12.40
N THR A 54 -10.64 11.49 12.96
CA THR A 54 -9.98 12.69 13.47
C THR A 54 -8.96 13.29 12.49
N GLY A 55 -8.70 12.62 11.37
CA GLY A 55 -7.69 13.03 10.39
C GLY A 55 -6.24 12.70 10.81
N GLN A 56 -6.03 12.00 11.93
CA GLN A 56 -4.70 11.55 12.37
C GLN A 56 -4.16 10.39 11.51
N ASP A 57 -4.97 9.81 10.64
CA ASP A 57 -4.49 8.87 9.62
C ASP A 57 -3.48 9.52 8.64
N ALA A 58 -3.36 10.85 8.63
CA ALA A 58 -2.26 11.59 8.00
C ALA A 58 -0.87 11.08 8.40
N ASP A 59 -0.71 10.56 9.62
CA ASP A 59 0.56 10.03 10.11
C ASP A 59 1.05 8.85 9.26
N VAL A 60 0.15 8.04 8.70
CA VAL A 60 0.50 6.87 7.88
C VAL A 60 0.11 7.00 6.41
N CYS A 61 -0.84 7.87 6.09
CA CYS A 61 -1.38 8.07 4.74
C CYS A 61 -0.96 9.41 4.11
N GLY A 62 -0.38 10.34 4.88
CA GLY A 62 -0.01 11.68 4.41
C GLY A 62 -1.19 12.43 3.78
N ASN A 63 -0.97 12.92 2.55
CA ASN A 63 -1.97 13.62 1.76
C ASN A 63 -2.72 12.69 0.79
N CYS A 64 -2.87 11.41 1.12
CA CYS A 64 -3.64 10.48 0.31
C CYS A 64 -5.05 11.08 0.03
N PRO A 65 -5.49 11.13 -1.24
CA PRO A 65 -6.78 11.71 -1.59
C PRO A 65 -7.96 10.84 -1.18
N LEU A 66 -7.71 9.58 -0.80
CA LEU A 66 -8.74 8.62 -0.40
C LEU A 66 -8.97 8.58 1.12
N ARG A 67 -8.45 9.55 1.86
CA ARG A 67 -8.61 9.58 3.32
C ARG A 67 -10.07 9.90 3.68
N PRO A 68 -10.73 9.13 4.56
CA PRO A 68 -12.16 9.31 4.86
C PRO A 68 -12.51 10.68 5.44
N PHE A 69 -11.57 11.35 6.09
CA PHE A 69 -11.75 12.72 6.58
C PHE A 69 -11.99 13.74 5.44
N LEU A 70 -11.59 13.40 4.22
CA LEU A 70 -11.80 14.22 3.01
C LEU A 70 -13.12 13.88 2.29
N PHE A 71 -13.97 13.02 2.86
CA PHE A 71 -15.19 12.56 2.21
C PHE A 71 -16.10 13.73 1.85
N ASN A 72 -16.48 13.81 0.57
CA ASN A 72 -17.47 14.76 0.09
C ASN A 72 -18.82 14.03 -0.11
N PRO A 73 -19.89 14.40 0.62
CA PRO A 73 -21.19 13.74 0.52
C PRO A 73 -21.90 13.96 -0.82
N GLU A 74 -21.62 15.05 -1.54
CA GLU A 74 -22.27 15.35 -2.81
C GLU A 74 -21.69 14.49 -3.94
N THR A 75 -20.36 14.43 -4.02
CA THR A 75 -19.67 13.68 -5.07
C THR A 75 -19.37 12.24 -4.69
N HIS A 76 -19.57 11.87 -3.42
CA HIS A 76 -19.15 10.61 -2.81
C HIS A 76 -17.66 10.32 -2.97
N ASP A 77 -16.85 11.36 -3.16
CA ASP A 77 -15.40 11.22 -3.30
C ASP A 77 -14.74 10.92 -1.94
N ALA A 78 -13.61 10.19 -2.01
CA ALA A 78 -12.72 9.80 -0.91
C ALA A 78 -13.16 8.72 0.10
N PRO A 79 -13.75 7.57 -0.30
CA PRO A 79 -13.74 6.39 0.57
C PRO A 79 -12.38 5.68 0.49
N CYS A 80 -11.71 5.55 1.63
CA CYS A 80 -10.59 4.63 1.76
C CYS A 80 -11.08 3.20 1.51
N TYR A 81 -10.47 2.47 0.57
CA TYR A 81 -10.84 1.09 0.27
C TYR A 81 -10.47 0.11 1.41
N VAL A 82 -9.74 0.56 2.43
CA VAL A 82 -9.33 -0.26 3.57
C VAL A 82 -10.33 -0.11 4.72
N LEU A 83 -11.01 -1.22 5.03
CA LEU A 83 -11.91 -1.32 6.17
C LEU A 83 -11.11 -1.46 7.49
N CYS A 84 -10.76 -0.33 8.09
CA CYS A 84 -9.91 -0.29 9.29
C CYS A 84 -10.54 -0.91 10.54
N GLY A 85 -11.86 -1.14 10.54
CA GLY A 85 -12.57 -1.87 11.60
C GLY A 85 -12.11 -3.32 11.79
N PHE A 86 -11.49 -3.92 10.76
CA PHE A 86 -11.03 -5.31 10.76
C PHE A 86 -9.54 -5.43 11.08
N ALA A 87 -8.71 -5.77 10.09
CA ALA A 87 -7.32 -6.13 10.30
C ALA A 87 -6.49 -5.00 10.97
N PRO A 88 -6.53 -3.72 10.53
CA PRO A 88 -5.75 -2.66 11.18
C PRO A 88 -6.05 -2.51 12.67
N ASN A 89 -7.34 -2.43 13.05
CA ASN A 89 -7.75 -2.36 14.44
C ASN A 89 -7.36 -3.62 15.24
N ALA A 90 -7.41 -4.82 14.64
CA ALA A 90 -7.02 -6.05 15.31
C ALA A 90 -5.49 -6.12 15.53
N ILE A 91 -4.68 -5.64 14.58
CA ILE A 91 -3.22 -5.53 14.70
C ILE A 91 -2.85 -4.52 15.79
N HIS A 92 -3.51 -3.36 15.83
CA HIS A 92 -3.31 -2.32 16.85
C HIS A 92 -3.53 -2.85 18.28
N ARG A 93 -4.57 -3.67 18.48
CA ARG A 93 -4.87 -4.29 19.78
C ARG A 93 -3.98 -5.50 20.13
N ALA A 94 -3.27 -6.07 19.16
CA ALA A 94 -2.52 -7.30 19.39
C ALA A 94 -1.31 -7.07 20.29
N LYS A 95 -1.01 -8.05 21.17
CA LYS A 95 0.28 -8.10 21.87
C LYS A 95 1.34 -8.56 20.87
N ASN A 96 2.10 -7.61 20.34
CA ASN A 96 3.09 -7.85 19.31
C ASN A 96 4.47 -8.14 19.92
N LYS A 97 5.19 -9.11 19.34
CA LYS A 97 6.62 -9.30 19.61
C LYS A 97 7.44 -8.52 18.57
N PRO A 98 8.56 -7.89 18.94
CA PRO A 98 9.45 -7.29 17.96
C PRO A 98 10.07 -8.37 17.06
N LEU A 99 10.23 -8.06 15.78
CA LEU A 99 11.00 -8.90 14.87
C LEU A 99 12.48 -8.62 15.13
N ASN A 100 13.12 -9.55 15.83
CA ASN A 100 14.55 -9.47 16.10
C ASN A 100 15.39 -10.15 15.01
N ASP A 101 14.76 -10.96 14.15
CA ASP A 101 15.43 -11.72 13.11
C ASP A 101 14.87 -11.39 11.71
N TYR A 102 15.73 -10.80 10.88
CA TYR A 102 15.44 -10.45 9.48
C TYR A 102 16.00 -11.49 8.50
N SER A 103 16.42 -12.69 8.97
CA SER A 103 16.98 -13.76 8.14
C SER A 103 15.94 -14.41 7.23
N LYS A 104 14.66 -14.39 7.64
CA LYS A 104 13.56 -14.99 6.88
C LYS A 104 13.35 -14.23 5.56
N LEU A 105 13.50 -14.94 4.45
CA LEU A 105 13.27 -14.42 3.11
C LEU A 105 11.97 -14.98 2.53
N TYR A 106 10.98 -14.12 2.31
CA TYR A 106 9.74 -14.43 1.63
C TYR A 106 9.91 -14.34 0.11
N ASP A 107 9.08 -15.08 -0.63
CA ASP A 107 9.04 -14.95 -2.10
C ASP A 107 8.40 -13.62 -2.52
N VAL A 108 7.28 -13.26 -1.89
CA VAL A 108 6.56 -11.99 -2.09
C VAL A 108 6.03 -11.47 -0.75
N ILE A 109 6.10 -10.16 -0.53
CA ILE A 109 5.32 -9.47 0.51
C ILE A 109 4.48 -8.37 -0.12
N ARG A 110 3.36 -8.02 0.52
CA ARG A 110 2.60 -6.81 0.20
C ARG A 110 2.88 -5.74 1.25
N ILE A 111 3.33 -4.59 0.79
CA ILE A 111 3.50 -3.38 1.61
C ILE A 111 2.27 -2.48 1.39
N GLY A 112 1.84 -1.80 2.45
CA GLY A 112 0.68 -0.92 2.42
C GLY A 112 -0.64 -1.70 2.34
N ALA A 113 -0.78 -2.75 3.15
CA ALA A 113 -2.10 -3.34 3.40
C ALA A 113 -3.03 -2.33 4.12
N TYR A 114 -2.43 -1.50 4.96
CA TYR A 114 -2.95 -0.22 5.42
C TYR A 114 -1.77 0.74 5.65
N GLY A 115 -1.99 2.04 5.37
CA GLY A 115 -0.96 3.07 5.36
C GLY A 115 -0.01 2.96 4.16
N ASP A 116 0.90 3.94 4.04
CA ASP A 116 1.87 4.06 2.94
C ASP A 116 3.29 3.88 3.47
N GLY A 117 4.13 3.15 2.74
CA GLY A 117 5.55 3.00 3.06
C GLY A 117 6.30 4.32 3.19
N ALA A 118 5.89 5.37 2.48
CA ALA A 118 6.47 6.70 2.63
C ALA A 118 6.36 7.27 4.05
N SER A 119 5.42 6.79 4.88
CA SER A 119 5.34 7.19 6.30
C SER A 119 6.53 6.70 7.12
N CYS A 120 7.22 5.65 6.69
CA CYS A 120 8.32 5.03 7.41
C CYS A 120 9.68 5.59 6.99
N GLU A 121 10.61 5.68 7.93
CA GLU A 121 11.99 6.05 7.66
C GLU A 121 12.60 5.20 6.55
N LYS A 122 13.28 5.86 5.60
CA LYS A 122 13.85 5.20 4.41
C LYS A 122 14.68 3.96 4.75
N GLN A 123 15.54 4.03 5.77
CA GLN A 123 16.40 2.92 6.14
C GLN A 123 15.60 1.72 6.70
N ALA A 124 14.59 1.98 7.54
CA ALA A 124 13.72 0.95 8.07
C ALA A 124 12.88 0.31 6.96
N LEU A 125 12.31 1.10 6.05
CA LEU A 125 11.56 0.57 4.91
C LEU A 125 12.44 -0.29 3.98
N ILE A 126 13.70 0.10 3.74
CA ILE A 126 14.63 -0.72 2.94
C ILE A 126 14.90 -2.07 3.62
N LYS A 127 15.03 -2.13 4.95
CA LYS A 127 15.16 -3.41 5.68
C LYS A 127 13.92 -4.29 5.48
N ILE A 128 12.73 -3.71 5.51
CA ILE A 128 11.46 -4.42 5.28
C ILE A 128 11.37 -4.93 3.84
N VAL A 129 11.72 -4.11 2.85
CA VAL A 129 11.74 -4.52 1.43
C VAL A 129 12.66 -5.72 1.20
N LYS A 130 13.80 -5.79 1.92
CA LYS A 130 14.75 -6.90 1.84
C LYS A 130 14.26 -8.21 2.45
N LEU A 131 13.14 -8.22 3.19
CA LEU A 131 12.51 -9.45 3.65
C LEU A 131 11.93 -10.27 2.49
N ALA A 132 11.85 -9.74 1.27
CA ALA A 132 11.26 -10.46 0.14
C ALA A 132 12.03 -10.31 -1.17
N LYS A 133 11.94 -11.34 -2.02
CA LYS A 133 12.45 -11.26 -3.42
C LYS A 133 11.67 -10.25 -4.25
N LYS A 134 10.38 -10.09 -3.96
CA LYS A 134 9.46 -9.16 -4.62
C LYS A 134 8.53 -8.51 -3.61
N VAL A 135 8.20 -7.24 -3.87
CA VAL A 135 7.34 -6.43 -3.02
C VAL A 135 6.19 -5.92 -3.86
N LEU A 136 4.95 -6.18 -3.45
CA LEU A 136 3.78 -5.51 -4.03
C LEU A 136 3.56 -4.21 -3.25
N ASN A 137 3.67 -3.06 -3.90
CA ASN A 137 3.46 -1.78 -3.23
C ASN A 137 2.93 -0.70 -4.18
N TYR A 138 2.09 0.17 -3.64
CA TYR A 138 1.61 1.38 -4.29
C TYR A 138 1.77 2.54 -3.31
N THR A 139 2.00 3.74 -3.82
CA THR A 139 2.14 4.93 -2.99
C THR A 139 1.44 6.12 -3.62
N HIS A 140 0.82 6.98 -2.82
CA HIS A 140 0.33 8.30 -3.24
C HIS A 140 1.40 9.39 -3.06
N ALA A 141 2.53 9.05 -2.45
CA ALA A 141 3.65 9.95 -2.20
C ALA A 141 4.57 10.13 -3.41
N TRP A 142 4.22 9.56 -4.58
CA TRP A 142 5.04 9.50 -5.79
C TRP A 142 5.45 10.89 -6.32
N SER A 143 4.64 11.91 -6.05
CA SER A 143 4.89 13.29 -6.50
C SER A 143 5.82 14.07 -5.57
N ILE A 144 6.13 13.53 -4.38
CA ILE A 144 6.93 14.21 -3.36
C ILE A 144 8.40 13.81 -3.52
N LYS A 145 9.25 14.77 -3.89
CA LYS A 145 10.68 14.55 -4.23
C LYS A 145 11.45 13.72 -3.19
N LYS A 146 11.21 13.93 -1.88
CA LYS A 146 11.90 13.17 -0.82
C LYS A 146 11.60 11.66 -0.84
N PHE A 147 10.47 11.25 -1.42
CA PHE A 147 10.04 9.86 -1.52
C PHE A 147 10.32 9.21 -2.87
N ASN A 148 11.07 9.89 -3.76
CA ASN A 148 11.42 9.35 -5.09
C ASN A 148 12.13 7.99 -5.06
N PHE A 149 12.76 7.61 -3.94
CA PHE A 149 13.38 6.30 -3.79
C PHE A 149 12.37 5.14 -3.85
N LEU A 150 11.08 5.39 -3.57
CA LEU A 150 10.02 4.39 -3.59
C LEU A 150 9.83 3.76 -4.98
N LYS A 151 10.17 4.46 -6.07
CA LYS A 151 10.02 3.93 -7.45
C LYS A 151 10.80 2.64 -7.68
N ALA A 152 11.83 2.36 -6.88
CA ALA A 152 12.58 1.13 -6.96
C ALA A 152 11.71 -0.12 -6.70
N PHE A 153 10.64 0.00 -5.92
CA PHE A 153 9.80 -1.15 -5.51
C PHE A 153 8.30 -0.84 -5.40
N SER A 154 7.88 0.40 -5.67
CA SER A 154 6.49 0.84 -5.59
C SER A 154 6.02 1.31 -6.96
N MET A 155 4.74 1.11 -7.24
CA MET A 155 4.06 1.83 -8.30
C MET A 155 3.45 3.13 -7.75
N ALA A 156 3.32 4.14 -8.60
CA ALA A 156 2.56 5.35 -8.29
C ALA A 156 1.05 5.03 -8.35
N SER A 157 0.33 5.27 -7.26
CA SER A 157 -1.13 5.23 -7.25
C SER A 157 -1.66 6.53 -7.83
N VAL A 158 -2.35 6.43 -8.96
CA VAL A 158 -2.83 7.59 -9.74
C VAL A 158 -4.30 7.42 -10.11
N HIS A 159 -4.96 8.53 -10.38
CA HIS A 159 -6.41 8.63 -10.60
C HIS A 159 -6.75 9.31 -11.93
N SER A 160 -5.77 9.80 -12.67
CA SER A 160 -5.96 10.40 -13.99
C SER A 160 -4.84 10.03 -14.98
N ILE A 161 -5.04 10.35 -16.26
CA ILE A 161 -4.02 10.15 -17.30
C ILE A 161 -2.86 11.14 -17.10
N GLU A 162 -3.17 12.38 -16.72
CA GLU A 162 -2.19 13.44 -16.46
C GLU A 162 -1.27 13.04 -15.29
N GLU A 163 -1.83 12.49 -14.21
CA GLU A 163 -1.04 11.95 -13.11
C GLU A 163 -0.17 10.78 -13.55
N LYS A 164 -0.69 9.88 -14.40
CA LYS A 164 0.10 8.78 -14.96
C LYS A 164 1.29 9.29 -15.77
N ILE A 165 1.07 10.24 -16.69
CA ILE A 165 2.14 10.81 -17.52
C ILE A 165 3.23 11.42 -16.63
N LYS A 166 2.82 12.17 -15.60
CA LYS A 166 3.74 12.78 -14.63
C LYS A 166 4.49 11.75 -13.78
N ALA A 167 3.81 10.71 -13.30
CA ALA A 167 4.45 9.64 -12.54
C ALA A 167 5.47 8.87 -13.39
N ASN A 168 5.12 8.57 -14.65
CA ASN A 168 6.00 7.93 -15.61
C ASN A 168 7.23 8.80 -15.92
N SER A 169 7.06 10.12 -16.07
CA SER A 169 8.21 11.04 -16.27
C SER A 169 9.14 11.11 -15.04
N LEU A 170 8.64 10.78 -13.85
CA LEU A 170 9.45 10.65 -12.62
C LEU A 170 10.10 9.26 -12.46
N GLY A 171 9.80 8.34 -13.37
CA GLY A 171 10.34 6.98 -13.43
C GLY A 171 9.59 5.96 -12.57
N PHE A 172 8.37 6.27 -12.16
CA PHE A 172 7.46 5.27 -11.58
C PHE A 172 6.75 4.51 -12.69
N ARG A 173 6.40 3.25 -12.41
CA ARG A 173 5.26 2.59 -13.08
C ARG A 173 3.99 2.97 -12.35
N THR A 174 2.83 2.91 -13.00
CA THR A 174 1.57 3.40 -12.40
C THR A 174 0.56 2.30 -12.15
N PHE A 175 -0.13 2.41 -11.02
CA PHE A 175 -1.38 1.72 -10.73
C PHE A 175 -2.49 2.76 -10.80
N ARG A 176 -3.27 2.76 -11.87
CA ARG A 176 -4.31 3.74 -12.13
C ARG A 176 -5.69 3.18 -11.80
N THR A 177 -6.44 3.89 -10.97
CA THR A 177 -7.86 3.57 -10.74
C THR A 177 -8.71 4.33 -11.75
N ILE A 178 -9.71 3.69 -12.34
CA ILE A 178 -10.57 4.30 -13.37
C ILE A 178 -12.06 4.06 -13.10
N LYS A 179 -12.92 4.99 -13.53
CA LYS A 179 -14.36 4.74 -13.65
C LYS A 179 -14.58 3.99 -14.97
N PHE A 180 -14.83 2.67 -14.89
CA PHE A 180 -14.72 1.74 -16.04
C PHE A 180 -15.60 2.11 -17.23
N ALA A 181 -16.82 2.60 -16.99
CA ALA A 181 -17.77 2.94 -18.05
C ALA A 181 -17.28 4.04 -19.02
N CYS A 182 -16.30 4.86 -18.61
CA CYS A 182 -15.91 6.06 -19.35
C CYS A 182 -14.42 6.15 -19.70
N SER A 183 -13.61 5.15 -19.35
CA SER A 183 -12.15 5.28 -19.38
C SER A 183 -11.50 4.41 -20.45
N LYS A 184 -10.65 5.01 -21.27
CA LYS A 184 -9.78 4.29 -22.21
C LYS A 184 -8.49 3.82 -21.51
N LEU A 185 -8.01 2.65 -21.93
CA LEU A 185 -6.70 2.14 -21.56
C LEU A 185 -5.64 2.79 -22.46
N GLU A 186 -4.51 3.15 -21.87
CA GLU A 186 -3.34 3.59 -22.60
C GLU A 186 -2.58 2.39 -23.20
N ALA A 187 -1.79 2.60 -24.25
CA ALA A 187 -1.09 1.52 -24.95
C ALA A 187 -0.14 0.70 -24.05
N ASN A 188 0.38 1.32 -22.98
CA ASN A 188 1.26 0.66 -22.01
C ASN A 188 0.52 0.20 -20.74
N GLU A 189 -0.81 0.15 -20.75
CA GLU A 189 -1.63 -0.30 -19.63
C GLU A 189 -2.30 -1.65 -19.91
N ILE A 190 -2.47 -2.44 -18.86
CA ILE A 190 -3.39 -3.57 -18.85
C ILE A 190 -4.31 -3.50 -17.65
N VAL A 191 -5.50 -4.08 -17.77
CA VAL A 191 -6.36 -4.31 -16.62
C VAL A 191 -5.69 -5.33 -15.70
N CYS A 192 -5.79 -5.11 -14.38
CA CYS A 192 -5.29 -6.03 -13.36
C CYS A 192 -5.70 -7.48 -13.68
N PRO A 193 -4.77 -8.44 -13.85
CA PRO A 193 -5.13 -9.80 -14.21
C PRO A 193 -6.09 -10.48 -13.24
N ASN A 194 -5.99 -10.18 -11.94
CA ASN A 194 -6.93 -10.70 -10.95
C ASN A 194 -8.37 -10.18 -11.13
N PHE A 195 -8.52 -8.98 -11.72
CA PHE A 195 -9.84 -8.43 -12.03
C PHE A 195 -10.45 -9.12 -13.24
N VAL A 196 -9.63 -9.49 -14.23
CA VAL A 196 -10.06 -10.22 -15.44
C VAL A 196 -10.36 -11.68 -15.12
N ASP A 197 -9.49 -12.32 -14.34
CA ASP A 197 -9.59 -13.71 -13.89
C ASP A 197 -9.21 -13.81 -12.41
N ASN A 198 -10.21 -14.09 -11.56
CA ASN A 198 -10.05 -14.13 -10.12
C ASN A 198 -9.17 -15.31 -9.63
N SER A 199 -8.85 -16.29 -10.48
CA SER A 199 -7.91 -17.37 -10.19
C SER A 199 -6.46 -16.89 -10.19
N ILE A 200 -6.16 -15.78 -10.89
CA ILE A 200 -4.83 -15.19 -10.95
C ILE A 200 -4.59 -14.37 -9.67
N GLN A 201 -3.86 -14.95 -8.72
CA GLN A 201 -3.56 -14.31 -7.44
C GLN A 201 -2.32 -13.39 -7.52
N CYS A 202 -2.25 -12.36 -6.67
CA CYS A 202 -1.07 -11.49 -6.63
C CYS A 202 0.23 -12.23 -6.29
N LYS A 203 0.15 -13.33 -5.50
CA LYS A 203 1.29 -14.19 -5.15
C LYS A 203 2.02 -14.75 -6.37
N THR A 204 1.31 -15.00 -7.48
CA THR A 204 1.86 -15.53 -8.73
C THR A 204 2.11 -14.42 -9.74
N CYS A 205 1.15 -13.49 -9.88
CA CYS A 205 1.18 -12.41 -10.89
C CYS A 205 2.37 -11.45 -10.73
N LYS A 206 2.60 -10.90 -9.53
CA LYS A 206 3.75 -10.03 -9.20
C LYS A 206 3.97 -8.81 -10.11
N LEU A 207 2.99 -8.41 -10.92
CA LEU A 207 3.14 -7.26 -11.82
C LEU A 207 3.27 -5.94 -11.07
N CYS A 208 2.76 -5.86 -9.85
CA CYS A 208 2.75 -4.64 -9.05
C CYS A 208 4.01 -4.40 -8.20
N CYS A 209 5.15 -4.91 -8.67
CA CYS A 209 6.43 -4.82 -7.96
C CYS A 209 7.30 -3.61 -8.31
N GLY A 210 6.68 -2.47 -8.68
CA GLY A 210 7.38 -1.27 -9.12
C GLY A 210 8.44 -1.60 -10.18
N ASN A 211 9.66 -1.07 -10.01
CA ASN A 211 10.79 -1.33 -10.91
C ASN A 211 11.63 -2.58 -10.56
N GLN A 212 11.13 -3.48 -9.68
CA GLN A 212 11.82 -4.76 -9.40
C GLN A 212 11.66 -5.80 -10.53
N ILE A 213 10.81 -5.53 -11.52
CA ILE A 213 10.56 -6.41 -12.66
C ILE A 213 10.90 -5.69 -13.96
N LYS A 214 11.26 -6.45 -14.99
CA LYS A 214 11.63 -5.90 -16.31
C LYS A 214 10.43 -5.35 -17.09
N ALA A 215 9.22 -5.81 -16.78
CA ALA A 215 8.00 -5.37 -17.44
C ALA A 215 7.78 -3.86 -17.22
N LYS A 216 7.55 -3.12 -18.32
CA LYS A 216 7.26 -1.68 -18.30
C LYS A 216 5.76 -1.39 -18.45
N ILE A 217 4.92 -2.35 -18.08
CA ILE A 217 3.47 -2.27 -18.21
C ILE A 217 2.90 -1.60 -16.97
N ASP A 218 1.99 -0.65 -17.14
CA ASP A 218 1.22 -0.03 -16.08
C ASP A 218 -0.07 -0.83 -15.83
N ILE A 219 -0.59 -0.74 -14.61
CA ILE A 219 -1.76 -1.52 -14.18
C ILE A 219 -2.94 -0.60 -14.02
N VAL A 220 -4.08 -0.99 -14.56
CA VAL A 220 -5.36 -0.31 -14.39
C VAL A 220 -6.31 -1.19 -13.60
N ILE A 221 -7.08 -0.59 -12.71
CA ILE A 221 -8.20 -1.26 -12.05
C ILE A 221 -9.45 -0.37 -12.06
N PRO A 222 -10.63 -0.92 -12.33
CA PRO A 222 -11.88 -0.23 -12.05
C PRO A 222 -11.98 0.17 -10.58
N SER A 223 -12.30 1.43 -10.29
CA SER A 223 -12.78 1.84 -8.97
C SER A 223 -14.17 1.21 -8.76
N HIS A 224 -14.40 0.73 -7.54
CA HIS A 224 -15.73 0.28 -7.11
C HIS A 224 -16.71 1.46 -7.02
#